data_AF-A0A7X3RAV3-F1
#
_entry.id   AF-A0A7X3RAV3-F1
#
_cell.length_a   1.000
_cell.length_b   1.000
_cell.length_c   1.000
_cell.angle_alpha   90.00
_cell.angle_beta   90.00
_cell.angle_gamma   90.00
#
_symmetry.space_group_name_H-M   'P 1'
#
loop_
_entity.id
_entity.type
_entity.pdbx_description
1 polymer ?
#
loop_
_entity_poly.entity_id
_entity_poly.type
_entity_poly.pdbx_seq_one_letter_code
_entity_poly.pdbx_strand_id
1 'polypeptide(L)'
;MFKLFKNRQAASRIVLAPTVGPSERRAAREFQRIVKRMGGVEIPVLEASDRLPTDGAGGSPGGHDEETGRVCIGWAPAELDVDLSESALGYDGYVIRCTGNTLVLAGRRPYSALYAVYRLFEEHLGCGFFEEGEQIPQRDTVSIGDLAENRRPRFKWRMYFANMQDAYSGMRWWTWDEFRPWVDYLVKKRFNILESGNIADCCGIGALAANRLGVPVQLTAWQAARIALLRRVFDYAREAGIRIRYRMQLHVGTPAVNPGFSPYADGRQLQEFVDGYEAKTGEEIRVAPLEWCGESEIVLDPRDPVTRRFTTAVVESYAEALGTDHLYSLWLPTEETWVEEDPDRAAELTRASVDGMIAAIRDGDPDAVLFSPRVCTDNP
;
A
#
# COMPACT_ATOMS: atom_id res chain seq x y z
N MET A 1 6.78 21.33 31.38
CA MET A 1 6.93 19.99 30.76
C MET A 1 5.54 19.40 30.61
N PHE A 2 5.15 19.05 29.39
CA PHE A 2 3.85 18.46 29.07
C PHE A 2 3.73 17.08 29.73
N LYS A 3 2.62 16.81 30.41
CA LYS A 3 2.37 15.50 31.04
C LYS A 3 1.38 14.73 30.19
N LEU A 4 1.81 13.59 29.68
CA LEU A 4 0.93 12.70 28.93
C LEU A 4 0.03 11.92 29.90
N PHE A 5 0.66 11.27 30.88
CA PHE A 5 0.03 10.62 32.03
C PHE A 5 1.00 10.61 33.21
N LYS A 6 0.48 10.55 34.43
CA LYS A 6 1.25 10.51 35.68
C LYS A 6 0.64 9.50 36.63
N ASN A 7 1.47 8.67 37.26
CA ASN A 7 1.03 7.63 38.20
C ASN A 7 -0.12 6.77 37.64
N ARG A 8 -0.03 6.39 36.35
CA ARG A 8 -1.08 5.67 35.60
C ARG A 8 -2.45 6.36 35.57
N GLN A 9 -2.47 7.69 35.60
CA GLN A 9 -3.67 8.50 35.40
C GLN A 9 -3.46 9.45 34.23
N ALA A 10 -4.47 9.59 33.38
CA ALA A 10 -4.42 10.50 32.24
C ALA A 10 -4.19 11.93 32.74
N ALA A 11 -3.21 12.61 32.17
CA ALA A 11 -2.92 14.02 32.45
C ALA A 11 -3.14 14.90 31.21
N SER A 12 -3.70 14.30 30.16
CA SER A 12 -3.95 14.93 28.88
C SER A 12 -5.18 14.33 28.20
N ARG A 13 -5.61 14.96 27.10
CA ARG A 13 -6.69 14.51 26.22
C ARG A 13 -6.29 14.63 24.76
N ILE A 14 -6.69 13.67 23.94
CA ILE A 14 -6.53 13.73 22.49
C ILE A 14 -7.64 14.60 21.92
N VAL A 15 -7.27 15.58 21.10
CA VAL A 15 -8.21 16.52 20.48
C VAL A 15 -8.13 16.39 18.97
N LEU A 16 -9.24 15.95 18.38
CA LEU A 16 -9.43 15.87 16.94
C LEU A 16 -10.09 17.15 16.41
N ALA A 17 -9.69 17.60 15.22
CA ALA A 17 -10.38 18.71 14.56
C ALA A 17 -11.83 18.32 14.15
N PRO A 18 -12.73 19.27 13.89
CA PRO A 18 -14.09 18.93 13.44
C PRO A 18 -14.13 18.15 12.11
N THR A 19 -13.12 18.31 11.27
CA THR A 19 -13.09 17.82 9.89
C THR A 19 -12.15 16.64 9.67
N VAL A 20 -11.78 15.90 10.73
CA VAL A 20 -10.74 14.85 10.57
C VAL A 20 -11.23 13.71 9.67
N GLY A 21 -10.33 13.19 8.86
CA GLY A 21 -10.54 12.03 8.01
C GLY A 21 -10.26 10.69 8.72
N PRO A 22 -10.51 9.55 8.04
CA PRO A 22 -10.25 8.22 8.59
C PRO A 22 -8.80 8.02 9.08
N SER A 23 -7.80 8.50 8.34
CA SER A 23 -6.38 8.35 8.69
C SER A 23 -5.99 9.06 9.98
N GLU A 24 -6.56 10.24 10.25
CA GLU A 24 -6.30 11.01 11.48
C GLU A 24 -7.00 10.38 12.68
N ARG A 25 -8.23 9.88 12.50
CA ARG A 25 -8.88 9.04 13.53
C ARG A 25 -8.04 7.80 13.84
N ARG A 26 -7.45 7.16 12.82
CA ARG A 26 -6.52 6.04 13.02
C ARG A 26 -5.27 6.48 13.79
N ALA A 27 -4.69 7.64 13.49
CA ALA A 27 -3.57 8.20 14.25
C ALA A 27 -3.90 8.37 15.73
N ALA A 28 -5.08 8.91 16.06
CA ALA A 28 -5.54 9.05 17.43
C ALA A 28 -5.75 7.70 18.14
N ARG A 29 -6.38 6.72 17.47
CA ARG A 29 -6.53 5.37 18.02
C ARG A 29 -5.18 4.70 18.27
N GLU A 30 -4.23 4.85 17.35
CA GLU A 30 -2.88 4.29 17.52
C GLU A 30 -2.12 4.95 18.66
N PHE A 31 -2.21 6.28 18.77
CA PHE A 31 -1.64 6.99 19.90
C PHE A 31 -2.22 6.50 21.23
N GLN A 32 -3.55 6.42 21.35
CA GLN A 32 -4.22 5.93 22.55
C GLN A 32 -3.84 4.47 22.86
N ARG A 33 -3.80 3.59 21.85
CA ARG A 33 -3.42 2.18 22.00
C ARG A 33 -2.00 2.03 22.55
N ILE A 34 -1.04 2.78 22.00
CA ILE A 34 0.36 2.72 22.43
C ILE A 34 0.49 3.25 23.86
N VAL A 35 -0.20 4.34 24.21
CA VAL A 35 -0.23 4.85 25.59
C VAL A 35 -0.84 3.83 26.56
N LYS A 36 -1.96 3.20 26.18
CA LYS A 36 -2.62 2.17 26.99
C LYS A 36 -1.70 0.98 27.23
N ARG A 37 -0.95 0.54 26.21
CA ARG A 37 0.06 -0.51 26.36
C ARG A 37 1.28 -0.08 27.16
N MET A 38 1.67 1.20 27.12
CA MET A 38 2.83 1.73 27.83
C MET A 38 2.57 1.98 29.31
N GLY A 39 1.41 2.55 29.66
CA GLY A 39 1.10 2.98 31.03
C GLY A 39 -0.13 2.36 31.65
N GLY A 40 -0.90 1.54 30.93
CA GLY A 40 -2.22 1.09 31.36
C GLY A 40 -3.28 2.19 31.37
N VAL A 41 -2.99 3.34 30.73
CA VAL A 41 -3.84 4.53 30.77
C VAL A 41 -4.57 4.72 29.45
N GLU A 42 -5.89 4.89 29.53
CA GLU A 42 -6.69 5.30 28.39
C GLU A 42 -6.87 6.81 28.38
N ILE A 43 -6.25 7.47 27.40
CA ILE A 43 -6.38 8.93 27.23
C ILE A 43 -7.68 9.20 26.47
N PRO A 44 -8.58 10.07 26.98
CA PRO A 44 -9.84 10.36 26.30
C PRO A 44 -9.59 11.02 24.93
N VAL A 45 -10.35 10.60 23.92
CA VAL A 45 -10.42 11.24 22.61
C VAL A 45 -11.66 12.12 22.59
N LEU A 46 -11.48 13.41 22.31
CA LEU A 46 -12.56 14.38 22.18
C LEU A 46 -12.68 14.79 20.71
N GLU A 47 -13.89 14.69 20.16
CA GLU A 47 -14.20 15.29 18.88
C GLU A 47 -14.68 16.73 19.11
N ALA A 48 -14.39 17.65 18.19
CA ALA A 48 -14.78 19.05 18.35
C ALA A 48 -16.31 19.29 18.36
N SER A 49 -17.10 18.28 17.96
CA SER A 49 -18.57 18.24 18.11
C SER A 49 -19.02 17.94 19.54
N ASP A 50 -18.16 17.35 20.37
CA ASP A 50 -18.40 17.19 21.79
C ASP A 50 -18.28 18.57 22.43
N ARG A 51 -19.43 19.24 22.60
CA ARG A 51 -19.50 20.36 23.54
C ARG A 51 -18.92 19.87 24.86
N LEU A 52 -17.81 20.47 25.28
CA LEU A 52 -17.42 20.45 26.69
C LEU A 52 -18.68 20.80 27.50
N PRO A 53 -18.97 20.12 28.62
CA PRO A 53 -20.08 20.50 29.48
C PRO A 53 -19.96 21.99 29.77
N THR A 54 -20.89 22.77 29.21
CA THR A 54 -21.02 24.18 29.54
C THR A 54 -21.61 24.21 30.94
N ASP A 55 -20.77 24.46 31.94
CA ASP A 55 -21.25 25.00 33.19
C ASP A 55 -22.02 26.29 32.87
N GLY A 56 -23.19 26.42 33.50
CA GLY A 56 -24.25 27.31 33.09
C GLY A 56 -23.84 28.76 32.84
N ALA A 57 -24.49 29.35 31.84
CA ALA A 57 -24.71 30.79 31.64
C ALA A 57 -23.47 31.71 31.75
N GLY A 58 -22.87 32.03 30.59
CA GLY A 58 -22.17 33.32 30.41
C GLY A 58 -20.67 33.29 30.16
N GLY A 59 -20.06 32.16 29.80
CA GLY A 59 -18.62 32.06 29.50
C GLY A 59 -18.32 31.74 28.03
N SER A 60 -17.28 32.36 27.49
CA SER A 60 -16.68 32.12 26.17
C SER A 60 -16.49 30.62 25.82
N PRO A 61 -16.45 30.24 24.52
CA PRO A 61 -16.25 28.86 24.09
C PRO A 61 -14.82 28.40 24.38
N GLY A 62 -14.59 27.87 25.59
CA GLY A 62 -13.29 27.40 26.03
C GLY A 62 -13.25 27.26 27.55
N GLY A 63 -13.80 26.17 28.09
CA GLY A 63 -13.53 25.78 29.47
C GLY A 63 -12.04 25.44 29.61
N HIS A 64 -11.27 26.43 30.06
CA HIS A 64 -9.85 26.32 30.36
C HIS A 64 -9.67 25.57 31.68
N ASP A 65 -9.54 24.24 31.59
CA ASP A 65 -8.77 23.50 32.60
C ASP A 65 -7.30 23.57 32.15
N GLU A 66 -6.60 24.66 32.53
CA GLU A 66 -5.24 24.96 32.05
C GLU A 66 -4.21 23.88 32.44
N GLU A 67 -4.51 23.07 33.47
CA GLU A 67 -3.65 21.96 33.89
C GLU A 67 -3.70 20.74 32.95
N THR A 68 -4.81 20.48 32.26
CA THR A 68 -4.96 19.28 31.44
C THR A 68 -4.31 19.45 30.06
N GLY A 69 -3.33 18.60 29.75
CA GLY A 69 -2.59 18.63 28.49
C GLY A 69 -3.46 18.32 27.27
N ARG A 70 -3.10 18.90 26.11
CA ARG A 70 -3.79 18.69 24.83
C ARG A 70 -2.88 17.97 23.85
N VAL A 71 -3.34 16.86 23.28
CA VAL A 71 -2.69 16.17 22.15
C VAL A 71 -3.49 16.43 20.89
N CYS A 72 -3.05 17.38 20.06
CA CYS A 72 -3.65 17.71 18.78
C CYS A 72 -3.13 16.77 17.69
N ILE A 73 -4.01 16.00 17.04
CA ILE A 73 -3.64 15.03 16.01
C ILE A 73 -4.27 15.41 14.67
N GLY A 74 -3.44 15.54 13.63
CA GLY A 74 -3.87 15.94 12.28
C GLY A 74 -3.92 17.46 12.04
N TRP A 75 -3.88 18.26 13.11
CA TRP A 75 -3.99 19.71 13.04
C TRP A 75 -3.11 20.38 14.11
N ALA A 76 -2.90 21.69 13.95
CA ALA A 76 -2.15 22.51 14.89
C ALA A 76 -2.96 23.77 15.28
N PRO A 77 -2.99 24.16 16.57
CA PRO A 77 -3.53 25.45 16.98
C PRO A 77 -2.78 26.63 16.33
N ALA A 78 -3.51 27.68 15.97
CA ALA A 78 -2.95 28.83 15.23
C ALA A 78 -1.85 29.55 16.02
N GLU A 79 -1.96 29.57 17.34
CA GLU A 79 -0.98 30.18 18.25
C GLU A 79 0.40 29.50 18.26
N LEU A 80 0.53 28.28 17.73
CA LEU A 80 1.80 27.56 17.68
C LEU A 80 2.59 27.75 16.38
N ASP A 81 2.03 28.50 15.42
CA ASP A 81 2.65 28.85 14.13
C ASP A 81 3.35 27.65 13.44
N VAL A 82 2.59 26.57 13.28
CA VAL A 82 3.09 25.33 12.66
C VAL A 82 2.82 25.36 11.16
N ASP A 83 3.89 25.45 10.38
CA ASP A 83 3.82 25.37 8.92
C ASP A 83 3.66 23.92 8.43
N LEU A 84 2.47 23.59 7.93
CA LEU A 84 2.14 22.29 7.32
C LEU A 84 2.24 22.29 5.77
N SER A 85 2.80 23.36 5.19
CA SER A 85 2.96 23.52 3.74
C SER A 85 3.87 22.46 3.11
N GLU A 86 3.71 22.29 1.79
CA GLU A 86 4.59 21.42 1.00
C GLU A 86 6.05 21.91 0.98
N SER A 87 6.27 23.24 1.05
CA SER A 87 7.62 23.81 1.16
C SER A 87 8.33 23.36 2.44
N ALA A 88 7.60 23.31 3.57
CA ALA A 88 8.16 22.88 4.84
C ALA A 88 8.31 21.36 4.94
N LEU A 89 7.31 20.60 4.48
CA LEU A 89 7.19 19.17 4.80
C LEU A 89 7.40 18.23 3.60
N GLY A 90 7.50 18.76 2.37
CA GLY A 90 7.58 17.94 1.16
C GLY A 90 6.26 17.19 0.90
N TYR A 91 6.34 15.99 0.31
CA TYR A 91 5.16 15.27 -0.18
C TYR A 91 4.22 14.77 0.95
N ASP A 92 4.80 14.18 1.99
CA ASP A 92 4.07 13.55 3.10
C ASP A 92 4.79 13.67 4.46
N GLY A 93 5.61 14.71 4.62
CA GLY A 93 6.26 15.03 5.88
C GLY A 93 5.31 15.45 7.00
N TYR A 94 5.86 15.57 8.20
CA TYR A 94 5.09 15.77 9.43
C TYR A 94 5.85 16.61 10.46
N VAL A 95 5.11 17.04 11.48
CA VAL A 95 5.58 17.82 12.62
C VAL A 95 5.29 17.07 13.92
N ILE A 96 6.25 17.14 14.84
CA ILE A 96 6.06 16.88 16.26
C ILE A 96 6.44 18.17 17.00
N ARG A 97 5.45 18.83 17.61
CA ARG A 97 5.68 20.05 18.40
C ARG A 97 5.12 19.85 19.81
N CYS A 98 5.94 20.02 20.83
CA CYS A 98 5.50 20.05 22.22
C CYS A 98 5.93 21.38 22.82
N THR A 99 4.96 22.19 23.24
CA THR A 99 5.21 23.50 23.86
C THR A 99 4.19 23.73 24.96
N GLY A 100 4.65 24.04 26.16
CA GLY A 100 3.78 24.27 27.32
C GLY A 100 2.97 23.01 27.65
N ASN A 101 1.65 23.10 27.47
CA ASN A 101 0.72 22.00 27.74
C ASN A 101 0.08 21.40 26.46
N THR A 102 0.69 21.64 25.29
CA THR A 102 0.18 21.18 24.00
C THR A 102 1.22 20.36 23.25
N LEU A 103 0.83 19.16 22.83
CA LEU A 103 1.54 18.30 21.90
C LEU A 103 0.79 18.26 20.55
N VAL A 104 1.46 18.59 19.46
CA VAL A 104 0.95 18.57 18.09
C VAL A 104 1.63 17.44 17.33
N LEU A 105 0.81 16.61 16.70
CA LEU A 105 1.20 15.52 15.80
C LEU A 105 0.41 15.67 14.49
N ALA A 106 0.96 16.41 13.55
CA ALA A 106 0.28 16.82 12.32
C ALA A 106 1.20 16.66 11.11
N GLY A 107 0.68 16.79 9.89
CA GLY A 107 1.53 16.74 8.70
C GLY A 107 0.83 17.11 7.41
N ARG A 108 1.58 16.99 6.31
CA ARG A 108 1.19 17.48 4.98
C ARG A 108 -0.04 16.79 4.41
N ARG A 109 -0.21 15.51 4.71
CA ARG A 109 -1.31 14.66 4.27
C ARG A 109 -2.05 14.14 5.51
N PRO A 110 -3.33 13.76 5.40
CA PRO A 110 -4.08 13.21 6.54
C PRO A 110 -3.36 12.04 7.23
N TYR A 111 -2.73 11.14 6.48
CA TYR A 111 -1.97 10.02 7.04
C TYR A 111 -0.59 10.41 7.63
N SER A 112 -0.05 11.61 7.34
CA SER A 112 1.23 12.06 7.88
C SER A 112 1.22 12.16 9.42
N ALA A 113 0.05 12.36 10.03
CA ALA A 113 -0.11 12.34 11.49
C ALA A 113 0.21 10.97 12.09
N LEU A 114 -0.08 9.85 11.40
CA LEU A 114 0.34 8.51 11.84
C LEU A 114 1.87 8.41 11.92
N TYR A 115 2.59 8.98 10.95
CA TYR A 115 4.05 8.98 10.96
C TYR A 115 4.61 9.80 12.13
N ALA A 116 3.98 10.94 12.48
CA ALA A 116 4.35 11.72 13.65
C ALA A 116 4.12 10.93 14.95
N VAL A 117 2.98 10.25 15.09
CA VAL A 117 2.66 9.37 16.23
C VAL A 117 3.75 8.31 16.39
N TYR A 118 4.02 7.52 15.35
CA TYR A 118 5.02 6.45 15.44
C TYR A 118 6.42 7.00 15.74
N ARG A 119 6.81 8.12 15.12
CA ARG A 119 8.11 8.72 15.35
C ARG A 119 8.29 9.28 16.76
N LEU A 120 7.23 9.84 17.36
CA LEU A 120 7.23 10.23 18.77
C LEU A 120 7.52 9.01 19.64
N PHE A 121 6.76 7.92 19.43
CA PHE A 121 6.89 6.73 20.26
C PHE A 121 8.22 6.00 20.06
N GLU A 122 8.67 5.85 18.82
CA GLU A 122 9.90 5.10 18.49
C GLU A 122 11.12 5.76 19.15
N GLU A 123 11.23 7.08 19.07
CA GLU A 123 12.51 7.71 19.40
C GLU A 123 12.50 8.71 20.53
N HIS A 124 11.34 9.23 20.92
CA HIS A 124 11.24 10.05 22.12
C HIS A 124 10.73 9.24 23.32
N LEU A 125 10.07 8.10 23.07
CA LEU A 125 9.52 7.23 24.12
C LEU A 125 10.05 5.79 24.07
N GLY A 126 11.00 5.46 23.18
CA GLY A 126 11.73 4.19 23.19
C GLY A 126 10.91 2.96 22.83
N CYS A 127 9.89 3.11 21.99
CA CYS A 127 9.17 1.97 21.41
C CYS A 127 9.99 1.34 20.26
N GLY A 128 9.85 0.04 20.06
CA GLY A 128 10.37 -0.66 18.89
C GLY A 128 9.22 -1.21 18.04
N PHE A 129 9.16 -0.85 16.76
CA PHE A 129 8.19 -1.38 15.82
C PHE A 129 8.91 -2.29 14.83
N PHE A 130 8.61 -3.59 14.85
CA PHE A 130 9.23 -4.62 14.01
C PHE A 130 8.14 -5.37 13.24
N GLU A 131 8.56 -6.12 12.22
CA GLU A 131 7.64 -6.91 11.38
C GLU A 131 6.94 -8.00 12.20
N GLU A 132 7.67 -8.64 13.11
CA GLU A 132 7.18 -9.71 13.99
C GLU A 132 6.44 -9.19 15.24
N GLY A 133 6.41 -7.87 15.46
CA GLY A 133 5.68 -7.30 16.60
C GLY A 133 6.26 -5.99 17.14
N GLU A 134 5.72 -5.57 18.28
CA GLU A 134 6.03 -4.27 18.87
C GLU A 134 6.53 -4.39 20.31
N GLN A 135 7.63 -3.71 20.60
CA GLN A 135 8.22 -3.57 21.93
C GLN A 135 7.80 -2.22 22.52
N ILE A 136 6.94 -2.23 23.53
CA ILE A 136 6.46 -1.01 24.20
C ILE A 136 6.93 -1.03 25.66
N PRO A 137 7.82 -0.11 26.07
CA PRO A 137 8.33 -0.08 27.43
C PRO A 137 7.20 0.26 28.41
N GLN A 138 7.20 -0.35 29.60
CA GLN A 138 6.24 -0.03 30.65
C GLN A 138 6.69 1.20 31.43
N ARG A 139 5.79 2.17 31.65
CA ARG A 139 6.06 3.38 32.42
C ARG A 139 4.86 3.80 33.26
N ASP A 140 5.12 4.31 34.46
CA ASP A 140 4.08 4.80 35.37
C ASP A 140 3.77 6.28 35.13
N THR A 141 4.73 7.02 34.57
CA THR A 141 4.62 8.44 34.22
C THR A 141 5.35 8.70 32.91
N VAL A 142 4.73 9.49 32.03
CA VAL A 142 5.35 10.01 30.81
C VAL A 142 5.15 11.52 30.75
N SER A 143 6.25 12.24 30.66
CA SER A 143 6.27 13.68 30.42
C SER A 143 7.19 13.97 29.23
N ILE A 144 6.81 14.94 28.42
CA ILE A 144 7.53 15.33 27.20
C ILE A 144 8.01 16.77 27.42
N GLY A 145 9.31 16.97 27.23
CA GLY A 145 9.94 18.29 27.24
C GLY A 145 9.47 19.16 26.08
N ASP A 146 10.00 20.37 25.98
CA ASP A 146 9.81 21.14 24.76
C ASP A 146 10.45 20.40 23.58
N LEU A 147 9.70 20.26 22.50
CA LEU A 147 10.10 19.52 21.32
C LEU A 147 9.65 20.29 20.08
N ALA A 148 10.53 20.48 19.12
CA ALA A 148 10.21 21.11 17.85
C ALA A 148 10.91 20.34 16.72
N GLU A 149 10.17 19.43 16.10
CA GLU A 149 10.67 18.54 15.06
C GLU A 149 9.83 18.69 13.79
N ASN A 150 10.47 19.10 12.70
CA ASN A 150 9.90 19.08 11.36
C ASN A 150 10.60 17.98 10.56
N ARG A 151 9.83 17.05 10.00
CA ARG A 151 10.35 15.94 9.19
C ARG A 151 9.87 16.09 7.76
N ARG A 152 10.82 16.37 6.86
CA ARG A 152 10.65 16.39 5.41
C ARG A 152 11.36 15.18 4.80
N PRO A 153 10.62 14.14 4.38
CA PRO A 153 11.22 12.99 3.70
C PRO A 153 11.96 13.42 2.43
N ARG A 154 13.18 12.90 2.24
CA ARG A 154 13.95 13.16 1.00
C ARG A 154 13.38 12.41 -0.20
N PHE A 155 12.79 11.23 0.04
CA PHE A 155 12.20 10.39 -0.99
C PHE A 155 10.69 10.47 -0.94
N LYS A 156 10.07 10.95 -2.03
CA LYS A 156 8.62 10.93 -2.23
C LYS A 156 8.08 9.50 -2.35
N TRP A 157 8.87 8.60 -2.92
CA TRP A 157 8.50 7.21 -3.19
C TRP A 157 9.27 6.31 -2.23
N ARG A 158 8.56 5.64 -1.32
CA ARG A 158 9.15 4.71 -0.36
C ARG A 158 8.37 3.42 -0.46
N MET A 159 8.93 2.49 -1.21
CA MET A 159 8.26 1.29 -1.70
C MET A 159 8.75 0.04 -0.96
N TYR A 160 7.81 -0.83 -0.58
CA TYR A 160 8.10 -2.19 -0.15
C TYR A 160 7.76 -3.16 -1.29
N PHE A 161 8.63 -4.14 -1.55
CA PHE A 161 8.47 -5.13 -2.62
C PHE A 161 7.95 -6.46 -2.05
N ALA A 162 6.74 -6.87 -2.44
CA ALA A 162 6.11 -8.10 -1.97
C ALA A 162 6.34 -9.31 -2.87
N ASN A 163 6.94 -9.12 -4.06
CA ASN A 163 7.12 -10.17 -5.08
C ASN A 163 7.48 -11.57 -4.53
N MET A 164 8.59 -11.66 -3.80
CA MET A 164 9.11 -12.94 -3.32
C MET A 164 8.41 -13.43 -2.05
N GLN A 165 7.70 -12.55 -1.34
CA GLN A 165 7.02 -12.91 -0.09
C GLN A 165 5.84 -13.87 -0.33
N ASP A 166 5.16 -13.76 -1.47
CA ASP A 166 4.05 -14.68 -1.81
C ASP A 166 4.46 -16.15 -1.72
N ALA A 167 5.65 -16.47 -2.25
CA ALA A 167 6.19 -17.83 -2.27
C ALA A 167 6.99 -18.19 -1.01
N TYR A 168 7.93 -17.34 -0.57
CA TYR A 168 8.90 -17.73 0.46
C TYR A 168 8.42 -17.56 1.90
N SER A 169 7.56 -16.57 2.19
CA SER A 169 7.04 -16.35 3.57
C SER A 169 5.62 -16.91 3.76
N GLY A 170 5.10 -17.61 2.76
CA GLY A 170 3.75 -18.16 2.78
C GLY A 170 2.66 -17.09 2.66
N MET A 171 3.00 -15.88 2.20
CA MET A 171 2.05 -14.76 2.05
C MET A 171 0.89 -15.07 1.08
N ARG A 172 1.05 -16.08 0.22
CA ARG A 172 -0.03 -16.70 -0.56
C ARG A 172 -1.17 -17.21 0.31
N TRP A 173 -0.87 -17.75 1.48
CA TRP A 173 -1.82 -18.39 2.39
C TRP A 173 -2.23 -17.50 3.55
N TRP A 174 -1.68 -16.29 3.63
CA TRP A 174 -2.07 -15.33 4.65
C TRP A 174 -3.55 -15.00 4.57
N THR A 175 -4.12 -14.82 5.75
CA THR A 175 -5.45 -14.31 5.95
C THR A 175 -5.38 -12.83 6.33
N TRP A 176 -6.52 -12.25 6.68
CA TRP A 176 -6.58 -10.90 7.22
C TRP A 176 -5.72 -10.72 8.47
N ASP A 177 -5.58 -11.76 9.30
CA ASP A 177 -4.91 -11.67 10.59
C ASP A 177 -3.39 -11.54 10.46
N GLU A 178 -2.80 -12.02 9.36
CA GLU A 178 -1.39 -11.79 9.01
C GLU A 178 -1.21 -10.50 8.19
N PHE A 179 -2.08 -10.23 7.20
CA PHE A 179 -1.93 -9.04 6.36
C PHE A 179 -2.09 -7.73 7.14
N ARG A 180 -3.04 -7.67 8.06
CA ARG A 180 -3.32 -6.44 8.81
C ARG A 180 -2.10 -5.95 9.61
N PRO A 181 -1.50 -6.74 10.52
CA PRO A 181 -0.32 -6.29 11.28
C PRO A 181 0.89 -6.02 10.38
N TRP A 182 1.04 -6.74 9.26
CA TRP A 182 2.09 -6.47 8.29
C TRP A 182 1.90 -5.11 7.59
N VAL A 183 0.69 -4.77 7.13
CA VAL A 183 0.39 -3.42 6.61
C VAL A 183 0.65 -2.37 7.68
N ASP A 184 0.28 -2.62 8.94
CA ASP A 184 0.57 -1.69 10.05
C ASP A 184 2.08 -1.49 10.23
N TYR A 185 2.89 -2.54 10.06
CA TYR A 185 4.35 -2.45 10.07
C TYR A 185 4.87 -1.57 8.93
N LEU A 186 4.35 -1.72 7.71
CA LEU A 186 4.73 -0.86 6.57
C LEU A 186 4.49 0.63 6.89
N VAL A 187 3.35 0.94 7.49
CA VAL A 187 3.00 2.32 7.91
C VAL A 187 3.97 2.82 9.00
N LYS A 188 4.30 1.99 10.00
CA LYS A 188 5.27 2.32 11.06
C LYS A 188 6.65 2.65 10.49
N LYS A 189 7.04 1.94 9.42
CA LYS A 189 8.29 2.20 8.68
C LYS A 189 8.16 3.25 7.58
N ARG A 190 7.00 3.89 7.47
CA ARG A 190 6.71 5.02 6.57
C ARG A 190 6.83 4.66 5.09
N PHE A 191 6.65 3.39 4.74
CA PHE A 191 6.40 3.03 3.35
C PHE A 191 5.08 3.64 2.92
N ASN A 192 5.05 4.22 1.72
CA ASN A 192 3.86 4.86 1.15
C ASN A 192 3.47 4.26 -0.19
N ILE A 193 4.15 3.18 -0.60
CA ILE A 193 3.81 2.35 -1.74
C ILE A 193 4.05 0.89 -1.36
N LEU A 194 3.09 0.05 -1.69
CA LEU A 194 3.22 -1.39 -1.71
C LEU A 194 3.24 -1.85 -3.18
N GLU A 195 4.32 -2.47 -3.60
CA GLU A 195 4.36 -3.23 -4.84
C GLU A 195 3.71 -4.59 -4.58
N SER A 196 2.63 -4.91 -5.30
CA SER A 196 1.84 -6.11 -5.03
C SER A 196 2.60 -7.39 -5.36
N GLY A 197 3.36 -7.41 -6.45
CA GLY A 197 4.07 -8.60 -6.93
C GLY A 197 3.12 -9.78 -7.10
N ASN A 198 3.65 -10.99 -6.87
CA ASN A 198 2.92 -12.24 -7.01
C ASN A 198 1.62 -12.31 -6.19
N ILE A 199 1.42 -11.51 -5.13
CA ILE A 199 0.18 -11.61 -4.33
C ILE A 199 -1.05 -11.24 -5.14
N ALA A 200 -0.94 -10.28 -6.07
CA ALA A 200 -2.05 -9.80 -6.89
C ALA A 200 -1.96 -10.30 -8.34
N ASP A 201 -0.77 -10.59 -8.83
CA ASP A 201 -0.59 -11.14 -10.18
C ASP A 201 -1.15 -12.57 -10.27
N CYS A 202 -1.06 -13.33 -9.18
CA CYS A 202 -1.40 -14.75 -9.13
C CYS A 202 -2.69 -14.99 -8.33
N CYS A 203 -3.70 -14.13 -8.53
CA CYS A 203 -4.97 -14.20 -7.80
C CYS A 203 -6.21 -14.38 -8.68
N GLY A 204 -6.04 -14.65 -9.99
CA GLY A 204 -7.15 -14.83 -10.93
C GLY A 204 -7.56 -13.58 -11.74
N ILE A 205 -6.73 -12.53 -11.75
CA ILE A 205 -7.00 -11.32 -12.56
C ILE A 205 -7.01 -11.64 -14.06
N GLY A 206 -6.16 -12.54 -14.53
CA GLY A 206 -6.15 -12.99 -15.92
C GLY A 206 -7.47 -13.65 -16.36
N ALA A 207 -8.08 -14.46 -15.48
CA ALA A 207 -9.40 -15.03 -15.74
C ALA A 207 -10.48 -13.94 -15.85
N LEU A 208 -10.45 -12.92 -14.99
CA LEU A 208 -11.37 -11.77 -15.11
C LEU A 208 -11.17 -11.01 -16.43
N ALA A 209 -9.92 -10.84 -16.88
CA ALA A 209 -9.61 -10.21 -18.16
C ALA A 209 -10.12 -11.03 -19.37
N ALA A 210 -9.95 -12.35 -19.34
CA ALA A 210 -10.49 -13.25 -20.35
C ALA A 210 -12.02 -13.11 -20.48
N ASN A 211 -12.74 -13.06 -19.35
CA ASN A 211 -14.18 -12.85 -19.33
C ASN A 211 -14.60 -11.49 -19.90
N ARG A 212 -13.80 -10.42 -19.71
CA ARG A 212 -14.05 -9.11 -20.35
C ARG A 212 -13.97 -9.16 -21.87
N LEU A 213 -13.07 -9.99 -22.41
CA LEU A 213 -13.01 -10.30 -23.85
C LEU A 213 -14.05 -11.37 -24.27
N GLY A 214 -14.87 -11.80 -23.32
CA GLY A 214 -15.99 -12.72 -23.50
C GLY A 214 -15.57 -14.17 -23.71
N VAL A 215 -14.35 -14.55 -23.30
CA VAL A 215 -13.94 -15.95 -23.20
C VAL A 215 -14.19 -16.40 -21.76
N PRO A 216 -15.13 -17.33 -21.52
CA PRO A 216 -15.53 -17.70 -20.18
C PRO A 216 -14.44 -18.53 -19.49
N VAL A 217 -13.74 -17.94 -18.53
CA VAL A 217 -12.71 -18.61 -17.71
C VAL A 217 -13.14 -18.52 -16.24
N GLN A 218 -13.29 -19.67 -15.58
CA GLN A 218 -13.84 -19.72 -14.22
C GLN A 218 -12.75 -19.42 -13.18
N LEU A 219 -13.07 -18.56 -12.20
CA LEU A 219 -12.26 -18.45 -10.99
C LEU A 219 -12.39 -19.72 -10.16
N THR A 220 -11.28 -20.16 -9.58
CA THR A 220 -11.34 -21.15 -8.49
C THR A 220 -11.97 -20.51 -7.25
N ALA A 221 -12.53 -21.34 -6.35
CA ALA A 221 -13.05 -20.85 -5.07
C ALA A 221 -11.99 -20.10 -4.26
N TRP A 222 -10.72 -20.53 -4.34
CA TRP A 222 -9.60 -19.86 -3.69
C TRP A 222 -9.33 -18.48 -4.30
N GLN A 223 -9.28 -18.35 -5.64
CA GLN A 223 -9.05 -17.06 -6.31
C GLN A 223 -10.17 -16.06 -5.98
N ALA A 224 -11.44 -16.49 -5.98
CA ALA A 224 -12.56 -15.65 -5.58
C ALA A 224 -12.42 -15.13 -4.14
N ALA A 225 -12.06 -16.00 -3.20
CA ALA A 225 -11.79 -15.61 -1.81
C ALA A 225 -10.55 -14.70 -1.69
N ARG A 226 -9.50 -14.98 -2.46
CA ARG A 226 -8.25 -14.21 -2.48
C ARG A 226 -8.46 -12.80 -2.98
N ILE A 227 -9.21 -12.59 -4.05
CA ILE A 227 -9.56 -11.25 -4.58
C ILE A 227 -10.32 -10.45 -3.51
N ALA A 228 -11.32 -11.03 -2.86
CA ALA A 228 -12.07 -10.36 -1.80
C ALA A 228 -11.18 -9.96 -0.60
N LEU A 229 -10.25 -10.84 -0.21
CA LEU A 229 -9.27 -10.56 0.82
C LEU A 229 -8.31 -9.43 0.41
N LEU A 230 -7.72 -9.50 -0.78
CA LEU A 230 -6.77 -8.50 -1.25
C LEU A 230 -7.42 -7.13 -1.43
N ARG A 231 -8.67 -7.07 -1.89
CA ARG A 231 -9.44 -5.82 -1.92
C ARG A 231 -9.51 -5.18 -0.54
N ARG A 232 -9.87 -5.97 0.48
CA ARG A 232 -9.91 -5.50 1.87
C ARG A 232 -8.54 -5.04 2.38
N VAL A 233 -7.47 -5.77 2.06
CA VAL A 233 -6.09 -5.43 2.47
C VAL A 233 -5.63 -4.13 1.81
N PHE A 234 -5.87 -3.96 0.51
CA PHE A 234 -5.45 -2.78 -0.23
C PHE A 234 -6.26 -1.54 0.17
N ASP A 235 -7.56 -1.68 0.43
CA ASP A 235 -8.36 -0.57 0.96
C ASP A 235 -7.88 -0.15 2.36
N TYR A 236 -7.49 -1.11 3.20
CA TYR A 236 -6.87 -0.83 4.51
C TYR A 236 -5.51 -0.13 4.40
N ALA A 237 -4.70 -0.50 3.40
CA ALA A 237 -3.41 0.11 3.11
C ALA A 237 -3.60 1.56 2.59
N ARG A 238 -4.56 1.79 1.69
CA ARG A 238 -4.90 3.11 1.15
C ARG A 238 -5.41 4.06 2.23
N GLU A 239 -6.25 3.58 3.15
CA GLU A 239 -6.68 4.38 4.32
C GLU A 239 -5.47 4.85 5.16
N ALA A 240 -4.40 4.06 5.18
CA ALA A 240 -3.15 4.38 5.87
C ALA A 240 -2.17 5.24 5.05
N GLY A 241 -2.51 5.60 3.82
CA GLY A 241 -1.64 6.36 2.91
C GLY A 241 -0.65 5.52 2.10
N ILE A 242 -0.84 4.20 2.04
CA ILE A 242 -0.06 3.31 1.18
C ILE A 242 -0.80 3.13 -0.14
N ARG A 243 -0.16 3.58 -1.24
CA ARG A 243 -0.64 3.37 -2.60
C ARG A 243 -0.22 2.00 -3.11
N ILE A 244 -1.03 1.37 -3.95
CA ILE A 244 -0.73 0.05 -4.52
C ILE A 244 -0.13 0.23 -5.91
N ARG A 245 1.02 -0.42 -6.14
CA ARG A 245 1.66 -0.54 -7.45
C ARG A 245 1.47 -1.97 -7.95
N TYR A 246 0.76 -2.11 -9.06
CA TYR A 246 0.59 -3.40 -9.72
C TYR A 246 1.77 -3.72 -10.61
N ARG A 247 2.12 -5.00 -10.68
CA ARG A 247 3.08 -5.49 -11.64
C ARG A 247 2.32 -6.04 -12.85
N MET A 248 2.82 -5.68 -14.03
CA MET A 248 2.30 -6.06 -15.33
C MET A 248 3.28 -7.04 -15.94
N GLN A 249 2.96 -8.32 -15.80
CA GLN A 249 3.70 -9.43 -16.41
C GLN A 249 3.35 -9.57 -17.89
N LEU A 250 4.18 -10.31 -18.62
CA LEU A 250 3.98 -10.67 -20.02
C LEU A 250 2.84 -11.68 -20.26
N HIS A 251 1.98 -11.91 -19.26
CA HIS A 251 0.93 -12.94 -19.26
C HIS A 251 1.52 -14.31 -19.55
N VAL A 252 2.09 -14.91 -18.50
CA VAL A 252 2.76 -16.20 -18.56
C VAL A 252 1.73 -17.32 -18.43
N GLY A 253 1.79 -18.27 -19.36
CA GLY A 253 1.08 -19.54 -19.35
C GLY A 253 2.06 -20.69 -19.21
N THR A 254 1.63 -21.77 -18.56
CA THR A 254 2.47 -22.97 -18.41
C THR A 254 1.99 -24.05 -19.39
N PRO A 255 2.77 -24.43 -20.40
CA PRO A 255 2.51 -25.68 -21.12
C PRO A 255 2.78 -26.90 -20.20
N ALA A 256 3.55 -26.72 -19.12
CA ALA A 256 3.81 -27.72 -18.11
C ALA A 256 2.53 -28.13 -17.35
N VAL A 257 2.21 -29.42 -17.43
CA VAL A 257 1.06 -30.06 -16.72
C VAL A 257 1.39 -30.40 -15.25
N ASN A 258 2.62 -30.14 -14.79
CA ASN A 258 3.07 -30.52 -13.46
C ASN A 258 2.61 -29.50 -12.42
N PRO A 259 1.85 -29.92 -11.38
CA PRO A 259 1.49 -29.04 -10.28
C PRO A 259 2.75 -28.60 -9.53
N GLY A 260 2.97 -27.28 -9.38
CA GLY A 260 4.04 -26.71 -8.57
C GLY A 260 4.93 -25.67 -9.27
N PHE A 261 4.83 -25.53 -10.60
CA PHE A 261 5.58 -24.56 -11.39
C PHE A 261 4.68 -23.37 -11.78
N SER A 262 5.13 -22.13 -11.46
CA SER A 262 4.33 -20.89 -11.61
C SER A 262 2.93 -21.03 -10.94
N PRO A 263 2.04 -20.03 -10.88
CA PRO A 263 0.70 -20.26 -10.37
C PRO A 263 -0.07 -21.15 -11.36
N TYR A 264 -0.05 -22.46 -11.11
CA TYR A 264 -0.61 -23.48 -12.00
C TYR A 264 -2.03 -23.16 -12.51
N ALA A 265 -2.91 -22.66 -11.63
CA ALA A 265 -4.27 -22.29 -12.00
C ALA A 265 -4.31 -21.16 -13.02
N ASP A 266 -3.59 -20.06 -12.77
CA ASP A 266 -3.52 -18.90 -13.66
C ASP A 266 -2.90 -19.27 -15.01
N GLY A 267 -1.86 -20.13 -15.02
CA GLY A 267 -1.26 -20.64 -16.25
C GLY A 267 -2.23 -21.49 -17.09
N ARG A 268 -3.01 -22.39 -16.46
CA ARG A 268 -4.05 -23.18 -17.12
C ARG A 268 -5.18 -22.30 -17.66
N GLN A 269 -5.58 -21.29 -16.89
CA GLN A 269 -6.61 -20.32 -17.27
C GLN A 269 -6.18 -19.44 -18.45
N LEU A 270 -4.89 -19.10 -18.57
CA LEU A 270 -4.38 -18.42 -19.76
C LEU A 270 -4.45 -19.31 -20.99
N GLN A 271 -4.13 -20.60 -20.87
CA GLN A 271 -4.29 -21.54 -21.98
C GLN A 271 -5.76 -21.68 -22.41
N GLU A 272 -6.69 -21.76 -21.45
CA GLU A 272 -8.14 -21.76 -21.74
C GLU A 272 -8.57 -20.49 -22.48
N PHE A 273 -7.97 -19.34 -22.14
CA PHE A 273 -8.20 -18.09 -22.87
C PHE A 273 -7.69 -18.19 -24.31
N VAL A 274 -6.46 -18.67 -24.53
CA VAL A 274 -5.87 -18.82 -25.86
C VAL A 274 -6.74 -19.71 -26.74
N ASP A 275 -7.06 -20.92 -26.27
CA ASP A 275 -7.86 -21.89 -27.01
C ASP A 275 -9.29 -21.38 -27.26
N GLY A 276 -9.90 -20.76 -26.24
CA GLY A 276 -11.26 -20.27 -26.29
C GLY A 276 -11.45 -19.00 -27.12
N TYR A 277 -10.43 -18.14 -27.19
CA TYR A 277 -10.49 -16.91 -27.97
C TYR A 277 -10.52 -17.21 -29.46
N GLU A 278 -9.58 -18.04 -29.96
CA GLU A 278 -9.54 -18.43 -31.37
C GLU A 278 -10.85 -19.12 -31.79
N ALA A 279 -11.34 -20.06 -30.98
CA ALA A 279 -12.60 -20.76 -31.25
C ALA A 279 -13.81 -19.80 -31.35
N LYS A 280 -13.78 -18.67 -30.64
CA LYS A 280 -14.87 -17.70 -30.59
C LYS A 280 -14.76 -16.63 -31.68
N THR A 281 -13.56 -16.13 -31.96
CA THR A 281 -13.33 -14.96 -32.82
C THR A 281 -12.82 -15.33 -34.21
N GLY A 282 -12.24 -16.53 -34.37
CA GLY A 282 -11.48 -16.93 -35.55
C GLY A 282 -10.13 -16.23 -35.69
N GLU A 283 -9.70 -15.46 -34.68
CA GLU A 283 -8.41 -14.77 -34.63
C GLU A 283 -7.45 -15.56 -33.72
N GLU A 284 -6.39 -16.10 -34.31
CA GLU A 284 -5.32 -16.81 -33.59
C GLU A 284 -4.53 -15.82 -32.71
N ILE A 285 -4.17 -16.25 -31.50
CA ILE A 285 -3.31 -15.48 -30.61
C ILE A 285 -1.88 -15.99 -30.74
N ARG A 286 -0.96 -15.12 -31.14
CA ARG A 286 0.46 -15.48 -31.15
C ARG A 286 0.99 -15.57 -29.72
N VAL A 287 1.78 -16.61 -29.49
CA VAL A 287 2.51 -16.83 -28.25
C VAL A 287 4.01 -16.89 -28.53
N ALA A 288 4.82 -16.46 -27.56
CA ALA A 288 6.27 -16.56 -27.61
C ALA A 288 6.76 -17.52 -26.51
N PRO A 289 7.67 -18.45 -26.83
CA PRO A 289 8.30 -19.30 -25.83
C PRO A 289 9.29 -18.51 -24.96
N LEU A 290 9.29 -18.82 -23.67
CA LEU A 290 10.18 -18.22 -22.68
C LEU A 290 10.77 -19.34 -21.82
N GLU A 291 12.07 -19.34 -21.58
CA GLU A 291 12.74 -20.34 -20.73
C GLU A 291 13.16 -19.76 -19.39
N TRP A 292 12.87 -20.49 -18.33
CA TRP A 292 13.33 -20.17 -16.98
C TRP A 292 13.57 -21.45 -16.17
N CYS A 293 14.72 -21.52 -15.50
CA CYS A 293 15.10 -22.67 -14.68
C CYS A 293 15.02 -24.05 -15.37
N GLY A 294 15.23 -24.10 -16.70
CA GLY A 294 15.18 -25.34 -17.49
C GLY A 294 13.76 -25.81 -17.85
N GLU A 295 12.75 -24.98 -17.59
CA GLU A 295 11.36 -25.20 -17.98
C GLU A 295 10.96 -24.21 -19.08
N SER A 296 10.12 -24.65 -20.00
CA SER A 296 9.56 -23.81 -21.06
C SER A 296 8.17 -23.29 -20.67
N GLU A 297 8.02 -21.98 -20.69
CA GLU A 297 6.77 -21.23 -20.56
C GLU A 297 6.32 -20.68 -21.91
N ILE A 298 5.04 -20.31 -21.99
CA ILE A 298 4.54 -19.49 -23.09
C ILE A 298 4.12 -18.13 -22.54
N VAL A 299 4.35 -17.08 -23.31
CA VAL A 299 3.78 -15.76 -23.04
C VAL A 299 2.95 -15.32 -24.23
N LEU A 300 1.94 -14.48 -23.99
CA LEU A 300 1.24 -13.83 -25.11
C LEU A 300 2.24 -12.91 -25.83
N ASP A 301 2.35 -13.04 -27.16
CA ASP A 301 3.32 -12.25 -27.93
C ASP A 301 2.92 -10.76 -27.84
N PRO A 302 3.76 -9.88 -27.25
CA PRO A 302 3.44 -8.46 -27.08
C PRO A 302 3.30 -7.69 -28.40
N ARG A 303 3.72 -8.26 -29.53
CA ARG A 303 3.49 -7.70 -30.87
C ARG A 303 2.08 -7.98 -31.39
N ASP A 304 1.38 -8.93 -30.79
CA ASP A 304 0.03 -9.33 -31.19
C ASP A 304 -1.03 -8.32 -30.71
N PRO A 305 -1.93 -7.84 -31.58
CA PRO A 305 -3.02 -6.95 -31.20
C PRO A 305 -3.95 -7.52 -30.10
N VAL A 306 -4.13 -8.84 -30.03
CA VAL A 306 -4.93 -9.48 -28.98
C VAL A 306 -4.25 -9.31 -27.62
N THR A 307 -2.92 -9.43 -27.56
CA THR A 307 -2.14 -9.23 -26.33
C THR A 307 -2.31 -7.83 -25.77
N ARG A 308 -2.38 -6.80 -26.64
CA ARG A 308 -2.71 -5.43 -26.21
C ARG A 308 -4.09 -5.39 -25.57
N ARG A 309 -5.11 -5.94 -26.22
CA ARG A 309 -6.49 -5.97 -25.69
C ARG A 309 -6.57 -6.72 -24.36
N PHE A 310 -5.89 -7.86 -24.24
CA PHE A 310 -5.84 -8.63 -23.01
C PHE A 310 -5.13 -7.86 -21.89
N THR A 311 -4.01 -7.20 -22.18
CA THR A 311 -3.29 -6.36 -21.21
C THR A 311 -4.15 -5.19 -20.72
N THR A 312 -4.86 -4.52 -21.63
CA THR A 312 -5.85 -3.48 -21.28
C THR A 312 -6.94 -4.03 -20.37
N ALA A 313 -7.51 -5.19 -20.73
CA ALA A 313 -8.51 -5.87 -19.91
C ALA A 313 -7.97 -6.26 -18.52
N VAL A 314 -6.68 -6.63 -18.39
CA VAL A 314 -6.04 -6.89 -17.09
C VAL A 314 -5.98 -5.63 -16.23
N VAL A 315 -5.63 -4.48 -16.81
CA VAL A 315 -5.62 -3.20 -16.08
C VAL A 315 -7.01 -2.81 -15.59
N GLU A 316 -8.03 -2.93 -16.45
CA GLU A 316 -9.42 -2.72 -16.07
C GLU A 316 -9.87 -3.71 -14.99
N SER A 317 -9.39 -4.96 -15.07
CA SER A 317 -9.64 -6.01 -14.07
C SER A 317 -9.08 -5.65 -12.70
N TYR A 318 -7.86 -5.13 -12.64
CA TYR A 318 -7.27 -4.63 -11.40
C TYR A 318 -8.10 -3.49 -10.82
N ALA A 319 -8.45 -2.50 -11.64
CA ALA A 319 -9.21 -1.33 -11.19
C ALA A 319 -10.57 -1.74 -10.59
N GLU A 320 -11.30 -2.65 -11.24
CA GLU A 320 -12.59 -3.10 -10.74
C GLU A 320 -12.46 -3.99 -9.50
N ALA A 321 -11.62 -5.03 -9.56
CA ALA A 321 -11.54 -6.05 -8.52
C ALA A 321 -10.83 -5.53 -7.26
N LEU A 322 -9.70 -4.84 -7.43
CA LEU A 322 -8.77 -4.49 -6.34
C LEU A 322 -8.64 -2.97 -6.11
N GLY A 323 -9.20 -2.14 -7.00
CA GLY A 323 -8.98 -0.68 -7.02
C GLY A 323 -7.60 -0.32 -7.57
N THR A 324 -7.37 0.93 -7.98
CA THR A 324 -6.05 1.36 -8.48
C THR A 324 -5.61 2.69 -7.89
N ASP A 325 -4.29 2.86 -7.77
CA ASP A 325 -3.62 4.13 -7.46
C ASP A 325 -2.85 4.66 -8.69
N HIS A 326 -3.16 4.10 -9.87
CA HIS A 326 -2.55 4.39 -11.16
C HIS A 326 -1.06 4.09 -11.22
N LEU A 327 -0.54 3.21 -10.36
CA LEU A 327 0.87 2.85 -10.33
C LEU A 327 1.05 1.45 -10.92
N TYR A 328 1.83 1.35 -11.99
CA TYR A 328 2.09 0.08 -12.67
C TYR A 328 3.57 -0.13 -12.89
N SER A 329 3.98 -1.37 -13.04
CA SER A 329 5.33 -1.68 -13.48
C SER A 329 5.43 -2.80 -14.47
N LEU A 330 6.26 -2.57 -15.47
CA LEU A 330 6.59 -3.59 -16.44
C LEU A 330 7.46 -4.65 -15.76
N TRP A 331 7.09 -5.91 -15.94
CA TRP A 331 7.97 -7.02 -15.65
C TRP A 331 8.43 -7.62 -16.98
N LEU A 332 9.64 -7.26 -17.35
CA LEU A 332 10.33 -7.81 -18.52
C LEU A 332 11.02 -9.12 -18.10
N PRO A 333 11.45 -9.96 -19.06
CA PRO A 333 12.34 -11.06 -18.76
C PRO A 333 13.57 -10.53 -18.03
N THR A 334 13.82 -11.04 -16.83
CA THR A 334 14.94 -10.64 -15.95
C THR A 334 15.87 -11.80 -15.69
N GLU A 335 15.33 -12.98 -15.45
CA GLU A 335 16.06 -14.25 -15.33
C GLU A 335 15.70 -15.21 -16.47
N GLU A 336 14.59 -14.91 -17.14
CA GLU A 336 14.04 -15.66 -18.24
C GLU A 336 14.71 -15.28 -19.57
N THR A 337 14.89 -16.25 -20.44
CA THR A 337 15.46 -16.04 -21.79
C THR A 337 14.42 -16.32 -22.86
N TRP A 338 14.32 -15.42 -23.83
CA TRP A 338 13.59 -15.71 -25.06
C TRP A 338 14.23 -16.92 -25.75
N VAL A 339 13.40 -17.87 -26.21
CA VAL A 339 13.88 -19.01 -27.03
C VAL A 339 14.09 -18.60 -28.49
N GLU A 340 13.75 -17.36 -28.86
CA GLU A 340 14.05 -16.79 -30.17
C GLU A 340 15.57 -16.63 -30.35
N GLU A 341 16.14 -17.45 -31.26
CA GLU A 341 17.57 -17.48 -31.55
C GLU A 341 18.01 -16.31 -32.47
N ASP A 342 17.09 -15.70 -33.22
CA ASP A 342 17.37 -14.53 -34.05
C ASP A 342 17.46 -13.26 -33.17
N PRO A 343 18.65 -12.63 -33.05
CA PRO A 343 18.85 -11.48 -32.18
C PRO A 343 17.97 -10.28 -32.54
N ASP A 344 17.70 -10.06 -33.83
CA ASP A 344 16.88 -8.93 -34.28
C ASP A 344 15.42 -9.14 -33.86
N ARG A 345 14.92 -10.37 -33.99
CA ARG A 345 13.55 -10.73 -33.56
C ARG A 345 13.41 -10.72 -32.04
N ALA A 346 14.41 -11.20 -31.29
CA ALA A 346 14.43 -11.12 -29.84
C ALA A 346 14.44 -9.66 -29.35
N ALA A 347 15.18 -8.78 -30.04
CA ALA A 347 15.19 -7.35 -29.77
C ALA A 347 13.83 -6.69 -30.08
N GLU A 348 13.18 -7.06 -31.19
CA GLU A 348 11.82 -6.62 -31.50
C GLU A 348 10.80 -7.05 -30.45
N LEU A 349 10.88 -8.30 -29.99
CA LEU A 349 10.01 -8.85 -28.95
C LEU A 349 10.20 -8.12 -27.61
N THR A 350 11.45 -7.85 -27.24
CA THR A 350 11.79 -7.08 -26.04
C THR A 350 11.31 -5.63 -26.15
N ARG A 351 11.46 -4.99 -27.31
CA ARG A 351 10.92 -3.63 -27.54
C ARG A 351 9.40 -3.60 -27.44
N ALA A 352 8.72 -4.57 -28.06
CA ALA A 352 7.27 -4.69 -27.97
C ALA A 352 6.79 -4.95 -26.54
N SER A 353 7.54 -5.72 -25.77
CA SER A 353 7.30 -5.92 -24.33
C SER A 353 7.33 -4.60 -23.54
N VAL A 354 8.11 -3.62 -23.98
CA VAL A 354 8.12 -2.30 -23.34
C VAL A 354 7.02 -1.41 -23.91
N ASP A 355 7.11 -1.05 -25.18
CA ASP A 355 6.26 -0.02 -25.79
C ASP A 355 4.81 -0.49 -25.92
N GLY A 356 4.62 -1.75 -26.29
CA GLY A 356 3.29 -2.37 -26.42
C GLY A 356 2.56 -2.44 -25.09
N MET A 357 3.24 -2.89 -24.02
CA MET A 357 2.65 -2.93 -22.67
C MET A 357 2.37 -1.52 -22.14
N ILE A 358 3.28 -0.56 -22.30
CA ILE A 358 3.04 0.83 -21.88
C ILE A 358 1.77 1.38 -22.52
N ALA A 359 1.63 1.17 -23.82
CA ALA A 359 0.47 1.65 -24.56
C ALA A 359 -0.81 0.93 -24.12
N ALA A 360 -0.78 -0.39 -23.95
CA ALA A 360 -1.92 -1.16 -23.46
C ALA A 360 -2.37 -0.76 -22.05
N ILE A 361 -1.41 -0.49 -21.15
CA ILE A 361 -1.70 -0.04 -19.79
C ILE A 361 -2.38 1.32 -19.82
N ARG A 362 -1.91 2.25 -20.64
CA ARG A 362 -2.50 3.58 -20.78
C ARG A 362 -3.89 3.56 -21.42
N ASP A 363 -4.17 2.60 -22.29
CA ASP A 363 -5.52 2.41 -22.83
C ASP A 363 -6.52 2.02 -21.72
N GLY A 364 -6.09 1.18 -20.76
CA GLY A 364 -6.93 0.75 -19.64
C GLY A 364 -6.94 1.71 -18.45
N ASP A 365 -5.88 2.51 -18.29
CA ASP A 365 -5.74 3.53 -17.26
C ASP A 365 -4.97 4.75 -17.81
N PRO A 366 -5.67 5.80 -18.29
CA PRO A 366 -5.04 6.99 -18.86
C PRO A 366 -4.15 7.77 -17.89
N ASP A 367 -4.34 7.60 -16.58
CA ASP A 367 -3.59 8.27 -15.52
C ASP A 367 -2.36 7.46 -15.06
N ALA A 368 -2.08 6.33 -15.72
CA ALA A 368 -1.02 5.40 -15.36
C ALA A 368 0.37 6.05 -15.26
N VAL A 369 0.98 5.90 -14.08
CA VAL A 369 2.40 6.16 -13.80
C VAL A 369 3.15 4.84 -13.83
N LEU A 370 4.04 4.72 -14.81
CA LEU A 370 4.76 3.48 -15.11
C LEU A 370 6.15 3.48 -14.50
N PHE A 371 6.51 2.36 -13.89
CA PHE A 371 7.84 2.06 -13.37
C PHE A 371 8.47 0.96 -14.21
N SER A 372 9.66 1.22 -14.74
CA SER A 372 10.50 0.15 -15.28
C SER A 372 11.49 -0.25 -14.19
N PRO A 373 11.47 -1.50 -13.66
CA PRO A 373 12.67 -2.04 -13.03
C PRO A 373 13.72 -2.07 -14.14
N ARG A 374 14.92 -1.56 -13.86
CA ARG A 374 16.05 -1.62 -14.79
C ARG A 374 16.06 -2.94 -15.55
N VAL A 375 16.14 -2.83 -16.87
CA VAL A 375 16.54 -3.93 -17.75
C VAL A 375 17.92 -4.38 -17.26
N CYS A 376 17.98 -5.43 -16.44
CA CYS A 376 19.21 -6.18 -16.19
C CYS A 376 19.40 -7.14 -17.36
N THR A 377 19.51 -6.60 -18.57
CA THR A 377 20.07 -7.39 -19.67
C THR A 377 21.53 -6.97 -19.78
N ASP A 378 22.42 -7.86 -19.36
CA ASP A 378 23.80 -7.89 -19.85
C ASP A 378 23.84 -8.34 -21.34
N ASN A 379 22.77 -8.09 -22.09
CA ASN A 379 22.66 -8.36 -23.52
C ASN A 379 22.80 -6.99 -24.24
N PRO A 380 23.82 -6.81 -25.10
CA PRO A 380 24.27 -5.53 -25.63
C PRO A 380 23.23 -4.72 -26.41
#